data_AF-A0A7Z9WH86-F1
#
_entry.id   AF-A0A7Z9WH86-F1
#
_cell.length_a   1.000
_cell.length_b   1.000
_cell.length_c   1.000
_cell.angle_alpha   90.00
_cell.angle_beta   90.00
_cell.angle_gamma   90.00
#
_symmetry.space_group_name_H-M   'P 1'
#
loop_
_entity.id
_entity.type
_entity.pdbx_description
1 polymer ?
#
loop_
_entity_poly.entity_id
_entity_poly.type
_entity_poly.pdbx_seq_one_letter_code
_entity_poly.pdbx_strand_id
1 'polypeptide(L)' 'MRKGVTLEKIEKEIETLTPQEQLKLVERLAYRLRKTGFAMKKELDWNKLYGLGKGLWRGEDAQEYVNRLREDRI' A
#
# COMPACT_ATOMS: atom_id res chain seq x y z
N MET A 1 27.31 -10.32 17.08
CA MET A 1 27.33 -8.87 17.41
C MET A 1 26.00 -8.50 18.06
N ARG A 2 26.03 -7.81 19.21
CA ARG A 2 24.81 -7.42 19.96
C ARG A 2 24.12 -6.26 19.24
N LYS A 3 22.92 -6.49 18.71
CA LYS A 3 22.13 -5.49 17.94
C LYS A 3 21.88 -4.19 18.72
N GLY A 4 21.78 -4.24 20.05
CA GLY A 4 21.56 -3.07 20.92
C GLY A 4 22.68 -2.02 20.83
N VAL A 5 23.94 -2.46 20.90
CA VAL A 5 25.14 -1.59 20.80
C VAL A 5 25.23 -0.87 19.44
N THR A 6 24.48 -1.34 18.44
CA THR A 6 24.50 -0.76 17.08
C THR A 6 23.48 0.38 16.93
N LEU A 7 22.32 0.27 17.59
CA LEU A 7 21.28 1.31 17.56
C LEU A 7 21.71 2.56 18.32
N GLU A 8 22.30 2.39 19.51
CA GLU A 8 22.81 3.50 20.34
C GLU A 8 23.88 4.33 19.62
N LYS A 9 24.69 3.70 18.74
CA LYS A 9 25.66 4.40 17.91
C LYS A 9 24.99 5.20 16.79
N ILE A 10 23.98 4.61 16.15
CA ILE A 10 23.21 5.26 15.09
C ILE A 10 22.47 6.48 15.65
N GLU A 11 21.91 6.40 16.86
CA GLU A 11 21.25 7.54 17.52
C GLU A 11 22.23 8.70 17.74
N LYS A 12 23.43 8.41 18.25
CA LYS A 12 24.49 9.42 18.42
C LYS A 12 24.92 10.06 17.09
N GLU A 13 24.99 9.30 16.02
CA GLU A 13 25.31 9.84 14.69
C GLU A 13 24.18 10.73 14.15
N ILE A 14 22.92 10.38 14.40
CA ILE A 14 21.76 11.19 14.01
C ILE A 14 21.73 12.52 14.77
N GLU A 15 22.11 12.53 16.05
CA GLU A 15 22.20 13.76 16.86
C GLU A 15 23.20 14.78 16.29
N THR A 16 24.22 14.33 15.53
CA THR A 16 25.18 15.24 14.88
C THR A 16 24.65 15.92 13.61
N LEU A 17 23.52 15.44 13.08
CA LEU A 17 22.90 16.00 11.88
C LEU A 17 22.12 17.28 12.22
N THR A 18 22.04 18.19 11.25
CA THR A 18 21.14 19.34 11.36
C THR A 18 19.67 18.91 11.37
N PRO A 19 18.74 19.73 11.92
CA PRO A 19 17.31 19.41 11.92
C PRO A 19 16.73 19.09 10.52
N GLN A 20 17.26 19.75 9.48
CA GLN A 20 16.85 19.54 8.09
C GLN A 20 17.29 18.17 7.57
N GLU A 21 18.51 17.75 7.91
CA GLU A 21 19.05 16.44 7.55
C GLU A 21 18.37 15.31 8.31
N GLN A 22 18.04 15.52 9.59
CA GLN A 22 17.23 14.58 10.37
C GLN A 22 15.85 14.39 9.73
N LEU A 23 15.18 15.48 9.32
CA LEU A 23 13.88 15.41 8.65
C LEU A 23 13.97 14.62 7.33
N LYS A 24 15.00 14.89 6.51
CA LYS A 24 15.25 14.16 5.26
C LYS A 24 15.53 12.67 5.50
N LEU A 25 16.20 12.34 6.60
CA LEU A 25 16.45 10.95 7.00
C LEU A 25 15.15 10.24 7.38
N VAL A 26 14.29 10.90 8.16
CA VAL A 26 12.96 10.39 8.52
C VAL A 26 12.11 10.12 7.27
N GLU A 27 12.09 11.04 6.30
CA GLU A 27 11.36 10.84 5.04
C GLU A 27 11.87 9.62 4.26
N ARG A 28 13.20 9.47 4.13
CA ARG A 28 13.80 8.32 3.43
C ARG A 28 13.50 7.01 4.17
N LEU A 29 13.53 7.02 5.49
CA LEU A 29 13.17 5.84 6.31
C LEU A 29 11.69 5.49 6.14
N ALA A 30 10.79 6.46 6.24
CA ALA A 30 9.36 6.26 6.04
C ALA A 30 9.05 5.73 4.63
N TYR A 31 9.68 6.28 3.59
CA TYR A 31 9.54 5.80 2.22
C TYR A 31 10.01 4.34 2.07
N ARG A 32 11.17 4.01 2.63
CA ARG A 32 11.70 2.64 2.61
C ARG A 32 10.75 1.67 3.32
N LEU A 33 10.30 1.99 4.53
CA LEU A 33 9.37 1.15 5.31
C LEU A 33 8.03 0.92 4.59
N ARG A 34 7.49 1.95 3.93
CA ARG A 34 6.30 1.81 3.06
C ARG A 34 6.55 0.85 1.90
N LYS A 35 7.74 0.91 1.29
CA LYS A 35 8.12 0.08 0.14
C LYS A 35 8.47 -1.37 0.51
N THR A 36 9.08 -1.62 1.68
CA THR A 36 9.57 -2.97 2.05
C THR A 36 8.59 -3.84 2.81
N GLY A 37 7.51 -3.32 3.42
CA GLY A 37 6.54 -4.25 4.04
C GLY A 37 5.72 -3.77 5.23
N PHE A 38 5.57 -2.46 5.48
CA PHE A 38 4.35 -1.99 6.16
C PHE A 38 3.13 -1.93 5.24
N ALA A 39 3.34 -2.14 3.94
CA ALA A 39 2.41 -3.01 3.24
C ALA A 39 2.51 -4.36 3.95
N MET A 40 1.67 -4.59 4.99
CA MET A 40 1.09 -5.92 5.18
C MET A 40 0.92 -6.44 3.77
N LYS A 41 1.45 -7.61 3.45
CA LYS A 41 0.85 -8.39 2.37
C LYS A 41 -0.62 -8.39 2.76
N LYS A 42 -1.40 -7.48 2.21
CA LYS A 42 -2.83 -7.51 2.28
C LYS A 42 -3.02 -8.77 1.49
N GLU A 43 -3.18 -9.89 2.19
CA GLU A 43 -3.51 -11.15 1.55
C GLU A 43 -4.67 -10.76 0.66
N LEU A 44 -4.39 -10.74 -0.65
CA LEU A 44 -5.37 -10.47 -1.67
C LEU A 44 -6.21 -11.74 -1.67
N ASP A 45 -7.07 -11.79 -0.67
CA ASP A 45 -7.99 -12.87 -0.46
C ASP A 45 -9.14 -12.62 -1.42
N TRP A 46 -9.14 -13.38 -2.50
CA TRP A 46 -10.16 -13.32 -3.53
C TRP A 46 -11.56 -13.54 -2.94
N ASN A 47 -11.69 -14.21 -1.80
CA ASN A 47 -12.97 -14.36 -1.10
C ASN A 47 -13.52 -13.02 -0.60
N LYS A 48 -12.66 -12.04 -0.28
CA LYS A 48 -13.10 -10.68 0.10
C LYS A 48 -13.67 -9.89 -1.08
N LEU A 49 -13.42 -10.34 -2.31
CA LEU A 49 -13.98 -9.73 -3.52
C LEU A 49 -15.31 -10.36 -3.91
N TYR A 50 -15.63 -11.54 -3.38
CA TYR A 50 -16.89 -12.22 -3.65
C TYR A 50 -18.08 -11.37 -3.16
N GLY A 51 -19.04 -11.13 -4.06
CA GLY A 51 -20.25 -10.39 -3.71
C GLY A 51 -20.11 -8.87 -3.66
N LEU A 52 -18.92 -8.27 -3.89
CA LEU A 52 -18.77 -6.81 -3.96
C LEU A 52 -19.64 -6.16 -5.05
N GLY A 53 -19.98 -6.91 -6.10
CA GLY A 53 -20.92 -6.46 -7.13
C GLY A 53 -22.38 -6.46 -6.70
N LYS A 54 -22.76 -7.11 -5.60
CA LYS A 54 -24.17 -7.29 -5.22
C LYS A 54 -24.81 -5.93 -4.92
N GLY A 55 -25.90 -5.62 -5.63
CA GLY A 55 -26.65 -4.37 -5.46
C GLY A 55 -26.10 -3.16 -6.23
N LEU A 56 -24.91 -3.25 -6.84
CA LEU A 56 -24.37 -2.19 -7.70
C LEU A 56 -25.11 -2.09 -9.04
N TRP A 57 -25.63 -3.20 -9.53
CA TRP A 57 -26.27 -3.30 -10.84
C TRP A 57 -27.65 -2.64 -10.88
N ARG A 58 -28.20 -2.15 -9.75
CA ARG A 58 -29.50 -1.44 -9.69
C ARG A 58 -30.65 -2.13 -10.43
N GLY A 59 -30.63 -3.46 -10.51
CA GLY A 59 -31.61 -4.26 -11.24
C GLY A 59 -31.30 -4.49 -12.73
N GLU A 60 -30.18 -3.98 -13.22
CA GLU A 60 -29.64 -4.30 -14.55
C GLU A 60 -29.21 -5.76 -14.61
N ASP A 61 -29.70 -6.47 -15.62
CA ASP A 61 -29.28 -7.83 -15.89
C ASP A 61 -27.85 -7.85 -16.46
N ALA A 62 -27.05 -8.81 -15.99
CA ALA A 62 -25.64 -8.89 -16.36
C ALA A 62 -25.46 -9.19 -17.86
N GLN A 63 -26.37 -9.96 -18.46
CA GLN A 63 -26.30 -10.31 -19.88
C GLN A 63 -26.71 -9.12 -20.75
N GLU A 64 -27.72 -8.36 -20.35
CA GLU A 64 -28.13 -7.13 -21.04
C GLU A 64 -27.01 -6.10 -21.09
N TYR A 65 -26.32 -5.87 -19.97
CA TYR A 65 -25.15 -4.99 -19.90
C TYR A 65 -24.05 -5.43 -20.88
N VAL A 66 -23.71 -6.72 -20.91
CA VAL A 66 -22.67 -7.26 -21.80
C VAL A 66 -23.06 -7.15 -23.27
N ASN A 67 -24.34 -7.37 -23.59
CA ASN A 67 -24.84 -7.24 -24.96
C ASN A 67 -24.69 -5.80 -25.46
N ARG A 68 -25.07 -4.81 -24.65
CA ARG A 68 -24.91 -3.38 -24.98
C ARG A 68 -23.45 -3.02 -25.26
N LEU A 69 -22.51 -3.48 -24.42
CA LEU A 69 -21.08 -3.23 -24.63
C LEU A 69 -20.52 -3.87 -25.91
N ARG A 70 -21.14 -4.95 -26.41
CA ARG A 70 -20.73 -5.60 -27.67
C ARG A 70 -21.27 -4.86 -28.87
N GLU A 71 -22.49 -4.32 -28.76
CA GLU A 71 -23.09 -3.47 -29.78
C GLU A 71 -22.34 -2.14 -29.91
N ASP A 72 -21.96 -1.52 -28.78
CA ASP A 72 -21.14 -0.28 -28.75
C ASP A 72 -19.72 -0.43 -29.34
N ARG A 73 -19.28 -1.66 -29.62
CA ARG A 73 -17.97 -1.97 -30.21
C ARG A 73 -17.97 -2.01 -31.74
N ILE A 74 -19.14 -1.94 -32.38
CA ILE A 74 -19.33 -2.00 -33.84
C ILE A 74 -19.57 -0.58 -34.37
#